data_AF-A0A6G2B5R8-F1
#
_entry.id   AF-A0A6G2B5R8-F1
#
_cell.length_a   1.000
_cell.length_b   1.000
_cell.length_c   1.000
_cell.angle_alpha   90.00
_cell.angle_beta   90.00
_cell.angle_gamma   90.00
#
_symmetry.space_group_name_H-M   'P 1'
#
loop_
_entity.id
_entity.type
_entity.pdbx_description
1 polymer ?
#
loop_
_entity_poly.entity_id
_entity_poly.type
_entity_poly.pdbx_seq_one_letter_code
_entity_poly.pdbx_strand_id
1 'polypeptide(L)'
;MGWKRHPITVLTLAVADADRRSGVGRTLLTEVARRAREAGHAFLVPVPQDGGDAAGRLAFFRACGLKPYGPDQPGAAWGCPVSGILAASPVSTEQH
;
A
#
# COMPACT_ATOMS: atom_id res chain seq x y z
N MET A 1 5.25 21.08 21.23
CA MET A 1 4.67 19.74 21.51
C MET A 1 5.01 18.83 20.35
N GLY A 2 5.75 17.74 20.61
CA GLY A 2 6.39 16.93 19.58
C GLY A 2 5.45 15.92 18.92
N TRP A 3 5.41 15.92 17.59
CA TRP A 3 4.79 14.86 16.81
C TRP A 3 5.82 13.76 16.49
N LYS A 4 6.03 12.81 17.41
CA LYS A 4 6.59 11.51 17.03
C LYS A 4 5.43 10.56 16.68
N ARG A 5 4.86 10.73 15.49
CA ARG A 5 3.98 9.70 14.92
C ARG A 5 4.91 8.61 14.37
N HIS A 6 4.91 7.43 15.00
CA HIS A 6 5.66 6.28 14.52
C HIS A 6 5.04 5.83 13.19
N PRO A 7 5.82 5.57 12.12
CA PRO A 7 5.28 4.97 10.91
C PRO A 7 4.87 3.51 11.20
N ILE A 8 3.78 3.03 10.61
CA ILE A 8 3.51 1.60 10.56
C ILE A 8 4.41 1.00 9.49
N THR A 9 5.19 0.01 9.88
CA THR A 9 5.99 -0.79 8.94
C THR A 9 5.26 -2.10 8.69
N VAL A 10 4.77 -2.28 7.46
CA VAL A 10 4.25 -3.56 7.01
C VAL A 10 5.42 -4.36 6.46
N LEU A 11 5.73 -5.50 7.09
CA LEU A 11 6.88 -6.32 6.71
C LEU A 11 6.67 -6.98 5.34
N THR A 12 5.49 -7.53 5.06
CA THR A 12 5.19 -8.18 3.78
C THR A 12 3.69 -8.17 3.49
N LEU A 13 3.34 -7.85 2.25
CA LEU A 13 2.05 -8.15 1.65
C LEU A 13 2.32 -9.03 0.43
N ALA A 14 1.77 -10.23 0.42
CA ALA A 14 1.93 -11.18 -0.66
C ALA A 14 0.57 -11.73 -1.08
N VAL A 15 0.43 -12.03 -2.36
CA VAL A 15 -0.75 -12.66 -2.95
C VAL A 15 -0.26 -13.92 -3.65
N ALA A 16 -0.90 -15.05 -3.38
CA ALA A 16 -0.56 -16.31 -4.05
C ALA A 16 -0.72 -16.16 -5.57
N ASP A 17 0.09 -16.90 -6.33
CA ASP A 17 0.13 -16.76 -7.79
C ASP A 17 -1.23 -17.02 -8.45
N ALA A 18 -1.98 -17.98 -7.92
CA ALA A 18 -3.34 -18.31 -8.36
C ALA A 18 -4.34 -17.15 -8.19
N ASP A 19 -4.10 -16.26 -7.23
CA ASP A 19 -5.00 -15.14 -6.90
C ASP A 19 -4.50 -13.80 -7.45
N ARG A 20 -3.41 -13.78 -8.23
CA ARG A 20 -2.90 -12.54 -8.83
C ARG A 20 -3.94 -11.95 -9.80
N ARG A 21 -3.98 -10.62 -9.86
CA ARG A 21 -4.90 -9.84 -10.72
C ARG A 21 -6.40 -10.03 -10.42
N SER A 22 -6.77 -10.74 -9.34
CA SER A 22 -8.14 -10.84 -8.84
C SER A 22 -8.63 -9.60 -8.09
N GLY A 23 -7.72 -8.70 -7.72
CA GLY A 23 -7.99 -7.55 -6.85
C GLY A 23 -7.62 -7.77 -5.37
N VAL A 24 -7.31 -9.00 -4.94
CA VAL A 24 -6.93 -9.32 -3.55
C VAL A 24 -5.83 -8.42 -3.01
N GLY A 25 -4.78 -8.15 -3.80
CA GLY A 25 -3.69 -7.26 -3.37
C GLY A 25 -4.15 -5.84 -3.05
N ARG A 26 -5.12 -5.31 -3.80
CA ARG A 26 -5.72 -3.99 -3.52
C ARG A 26 -6.56 -4.05 -2.24
N THR A 27 -7.40 -5.07 -2.08
CA THR A 27 -8.19 -5.27 -0.85
C THR A 27 -7.32 -5.33 0.40
N LEU A 28 -6.20 -6.08 0.35
CA LEU A 28 -5.25 -6.14 1.46
C LEU A 28 -4.64 -4.76 1.78
N LEU A 29 -4.23 -4.01 0.76
CA LEU A 29 -3.68 -2.66 0.94
C LEU A 29 -4.72 -1.69 1.53
N THR A 30 -5.98 -1.78 1.09
CA THR A 30 -7.11 -1.00 1.62
C THR A 30 -7.35 -1.31 3.09
N GLU A 31 -7.33 -2.59 3.47
CA GLU A 31 -7.54 -2.99 4.86
C GLU A 31 -6.39 -2.50 5.76
N VAL A 32 -5.14 -2.62 5.30
CA VAL A 32 -3.99 -2.01 5.99
C VAL A 32 -4.16 -0.51 6.17
N ALA A 33 -4.61 0.20 5.13
CA ALA A 33 -4.87 1.64 5.20
C ALA A 33 -5.99 1.99 6.20
N ARG A 34 -7.06 1.19 6.24
CA ARG A 34 -8.15 1.34 7.20
C ARG A 34 -7.64 1.20 8.63
N ARG A 35 -6.89 0.13 8.93
CA ARG A 35 -6.29 -0.13 10.25
C ARG A 35 -5.29 0.95 10.65
N ALA A 36 -4.48 1.42 9.69
CA ALA A 36 -3.55 2.52 9.91
C ALA A 36 -4.27 3.81 10.31
N ARG A 37 -5.40 4.13 9.65
CA ARG A 37 -6.25 5.27 10.01
C ARG A 37 -6.80 5.14 11.43
N GLU A 38 -7.33 3.95 11.77
CA GLU A 38 -7.90 3.66 13.09
C GLU A 38 -6.86 3.82 14.21
N ALA A 39 -5.60 3.50 13.93
CA ALA A 39 -4.48 3.72 14.83
C ALA A 39 -3.90 5.16 14.79
N GLY A 40 -4.51 6.10 14.03
CA GLY A 40 -4.11 7.51 13.99
C GLY A 40 -2.98 7.84 12.99
N HIS A 41 -2.63 6.92 12.10
CA HIS A 41 -1.65 7.14 11.04
C HIS A 41 -2.33 7.72 9.80
N ALA A 42 -1.68 8.72 9.20
CA ALA A 42 -2.20 9.43 8.03
C ALA A 42 -1.47 9.05 6.73
N PHE A 43 -0.40 8.27 6.82
CA PHE A 43 0.49 7.98 5.69
C PHE A 43 0.99 6.53 5.76
N LEU A 44 1.05 5.87 4.62
CA LEU A 44 1.60 4.53 4.47
C LEU A 44 2.84 4.57 3.58
N VAL A 45 3.83 3.77 3.96
CA VAL A 45 5.13 3.67 3.28
C VAL A 45 5.54 2.21 3.08
N PRO A 46 4.97 1.48 2.11
CA PRO A 46 5.50 0.17 1.74
C PRO A 46 6.84 0.26 1.01
N VAL A 47 7.66 -0.76 1.21
CA VAL A 47 8.91 -1.00 0.49
C VAL A 47 8.69 -2.21 -0.40
N PRO A 48 9.00 -2.15 -1.71
CA PRO A 48 8.91 -3.32 -2.56
C PRO A 48 9.98 -4.32 -2.12
N GLN A 49 9.57 -5.56 -1.84
CA GLN A 49 10.52 -6.62 -1.55
C GLN A 49 11.43 -6.87 -2.77
N ASP A 50 12.69 -7.22 -2.53
CA ASP A 50 13.62 -7.61 -3.59
C ASP A 50 13.22 -8.97 -4.23
N GLY A 51 13.58 -9.18 -5.50
CA GLY A 51 13.33 -10.43 -6.22
C GLY A 51 12.81 -10.26 -7.65
N GLY A 52 12.52 -11.38 -8.32
CA GLY A 52 12.43 -11.48 -9.80
C GLY A 52 11.42 -10.57 -10.51
N ASP A 53 10.28 -10.25 -9.90
CA ASP A 53 9.25 -9.39 -10.52
C ASP A 53 9.15 -7.98 -9.88
N ALA A 54 10.27 -7.27 -9.84
CA ALA A 54 10.28 -5.89 -9.31
C ALA A 54 9.36 -4.97 -10.12
N ALA A 55 9.36 -5.09 -11.45
CA ALA A 55 8.54 -4.26 -12.34
C ALA A 55 7.03 -4.42 -12.05
N GLY A 56 6.54 -5.65 -11.84
CA GLY A 56 5.15 -5.91 -11.48
C GLY A 56 4.74 -5.29 -10.15
N ARG A 57 5.60 -5.36 -9.13
CA ARG A 57 5.37 -4.72 -7.82
C ARG A 57 5.29 -3.19 -7.93
N LEU A 58 6.20 -2.58 -8.69
CA LEU A 58 6.20 -1.13 -8.90
C LEU A 58 4.96 -0.67 -9.69
N ALA A 59 4.55 -1.44 -10.70
CA ALA A 59 3.31 -1.17 -11.45
C ALA A 59 2.07 -1.26 -10.54
N PHE A 60 2.01 -2.26 -9.65
CA PHE A 60 0.95 -2.40 -8.66
C PHE A 60 0.90 -1.19 -7.70
N PHE A 61 2.05 -0.73 -7.19
CA PHE A 61 2.12 0.44 -6.30
C PHE A 61 1.60 1.71 -6.99
N ARG A 62 2.01 1.97 -8.23
CA ARG A 62 1.47 3.08 -9.03
C ARG A 62 -0.03 2.97 -9.22
N ALA A 63 -0.54 1.77 -9.53
CA ALA A 63 -1.97 1.52 -9.70
C ALA A 63 -2.80 1.64 -8.41
N CYS A 64 -2.15 1.70 -7.25
CA CYS A 64 -2.78 1.99 -5.96
C CYS A 64 -2.58 3.45 -5.52
N GLY A 65 -2.04 4.30 -6.38
CA GLY A 65 -1.82 5.72 -6.11
C GLY A 65 -0.58 6.02 -5.27
N LEU A 66 0.31 5.05 -5.08
CA LEU A 66 1.59 5.28 -4.42
C LEU A 66 2.59 5.95 -5.36
N LYS A 67 3.46 6.76 -4.77
CA LYS A 67 4.54 7.48 -5.46
C LYS A 67 5.88 7.15 -4.82
N PRO A 68 7.01 7.25 -5.55
CA PRO A 68 8.34 7.11 -4.95
C PRO A 68 8.47 8.04 -3.73
N TYR A 69 9.02 7.53 -2.65
CA TYR A 69 9.25 8.24 -1.40
C TYR A 69 10.73 8.17 -1.04
N GLY A 70 11.44 9.28 -1.30
CA GLY A 70 12.89 9.34 -1.16
C GLY A 70 13.62 9.14 -2.49
N PRO A 71 14.95 8.97 -2.45
CA PRO A 71 15.78 8.87 -3.65
C PRO A 71 15.48 7.59 -4.46
N ASP A 72 15.65 7.69 -5.78
CA ASP A 72 15.40 6.60 -6.72
C ASP A 72 16.54 5.57 -6.70
N GLN A 73 16.34 4.51 -5.94
CA GLN A 73 17.30 3.40 -5.76
C GLN A 73 16.55 2.07 -5.59
N PRO A 74 17.18 0.92 -5.86
CA PRO A 74 16.58 -0.39 -5.58
C PRO A 74 16.11 -0.47 -4.12
N GLY A 75 14.90 -1.01 -3.90
CA GLY A 75 14.29 -1.06 -2.57
C GLY A 75 13.83 0.30 -2.03
N ALA A 76 13.80 1.36 -2.85
CA ALA A 76 13.26 2.66 -2.42
C ALA A 76 11.81 2.52 -1.96
N ALA A 77 11.49 3.24 -0.88
CA ALA A 77 10.16 3.28 -0.32
C ALA A 77 9.17 3.96 -1.28
N TRP A 78 7.90 3.55 -1.19
CA TRP A 78 6.78 4.17 -1.90
C TRP A 78 5.76 4.66 -0.90
N GLY A 79 5.20 5.85 -1.11
CA GLY A 79 4.34 6.51 -0.13
C GLY A 79 3.01 6.97 -0.70
N CYS A 80 1.98 6.99 0.14
CA CYS A 80 0.69 7.61 -0.15
C CYS A 80 -0.04 8.01 1.13
N PRO A 81 -0.78 9.15 1.14
CA PRO A 81 -1.74 9.41 2.20
C PRO A 81 -2.76 8.28 2.33
N VAL A 82 -3.08 7.89 3.55
CA VAL A 82 -4.08 6.84 3.83
C VAL A 82 -5.43 7.16 3.19
N SER A 83 -5.83 8.44 3.20
CA SER A 83 -7.04 8.92 2.53
C SER A 83 -7.01 8.69 1.02
N GLY A 84 -5.84 8.78 0.37
CA GLY A 84 -5.68 8.53 -1.06
C GLY A 84 -5.89 7.06 -1.42
N ILE A 85 -5.36 6.15 -0.61
CA ILE A 85 -5.55 4.69 -0.80
C ILE A 85 -7.02 4.32 -0.62
N LEU A 86 -7.68 4.87 0.40
CA LEU A 86 -9.10 4.60 0.67
C LEU A 86 -10.02 5.19 -0.41
N ALA A 87 -9.68 6.34 -0.99
CA ALA A 87 -10.44 6.95 -2.09
C ALA A 87 -10.23 6.23 -3.43
N ALA A 88 -9.06 5.62 -3.64
CA ALA A 88 -8.75 4.84 -4.85
C ALA A 88 -9.32 3.41 -4.81
N SER A 89 -9.87 2.99 -3.67
CA SER A 89 -10.57 1.71 -3.56
C SER A 89 -11.97 1.86 -4.16
N PRO A 90 -12.37 1.03 -5.13
CA PRO A 90 -13.76 1.03 -5.56
C PRO A 90 -14.63 0.72 -4.34
N VAL A 91 -15.66 1.55 -4.11
CA VAL A 91 -16.73 1.23 -3.16
C VAL A 91 -17.22 -0.16 -3.54
N SER A 92 -16.95 -1.15 -2.70
CA SER A 92 -17.67 -2.42 -2.79
C SER A 92 -19.07 -2.10 -2.32
N THR A 93 -19.93 -1.71 -3.26
CA THR A 93 -21.36 -1.63 -3.02
C THR A 93 -21.83 -3.07 -2.96
N GLU A 94 -21.72 -3.70 -1.79
CA GLU A 94 -22.60 -4.82 -1.46
C GLU A 94 -24.01 -4.23 -1.39
N GLN A 95 -24.81 -4.51 -2.41
CA GLN A 95 -26.26 -4.39 -2.37
C GLN A 95 -26.87 -5.75 -2.66
N HIS A 96 -27.39 -6.32 -1.57
CA HIS A 96 -28.50 -7.27 -1.44
C HIS A 96 -28.36 -8.68 -2.02
#